data_AF-A0A099W127-F1
#
_entry.id   AF-A0A099W127-F1
#
_cell.length_a   1.000
_cell.length_b   1.000
_cell.length_c   1.000
_cell.angle_alpha   90.00
_cell.angle_beta   90.00
_cell.angle_gamma   90.00
#
_symmetry.space_group_name_H-M   'P 1'
#
loop_
_entity.id
_entity.type
_entity.pdbx_description
1 polymer ?
#
loop_
_entity_poly.entity_id
_entity_poly.type
_entity_poly.pdbx_seq_one_letter_code
_entity_poly.pdbx_strand_id
1 'polypeptide(L)'
;MEYIYLETPIINRFAKLHGVTTGRKTREDVIEEIHKIGKEKELEFLNKQYQFSSKHISLWKFPDGFPDKLRTAQQFIDSLVERGIIGKDDIDTAWEPPLLNRPQICAINMVGENVFITVVEKNSRKVKEAYGLKSLESAKLTSLVIHFGTDQLIQHRCAFSYTKKYTSFIKDLMLLSSDIEPYTFPKTTKRTAKRICELVSAGVISRDIDTPSSIGSITLNSAEGTDLNSNEECKRVTDALNEAGLPTDNNNSETCMFISEDPTTGFSIKTKFHINYKRGFYKFDKEMPEFIFDYFWEALTLAEQEEQDDLLENV
;
A
#
# COMPACT_ATOMS: atom_id res chain seq x y z
N MET A 1 13.42 -18.80 15.17
CA MET A 1 12.30 -18.27 14.37
C MET A 1 12.89 -17.52 13.19
N GLU A 2 12.46 -17.77 11.95
CA GLU A 2 13.03 -17.08 10.78
C GLU A 2 12.28 -15.77 10.50
N TYR A 3 13.00 -14.65 10.52
CA TYR A 3 12.45 -13.31 10.22
C TYR A 3 12.36 -13.05 8.71
N ILE A 4 11.71 -13.95 7.97
CA ILE A 4 11.76 -14.01 6.50
C ILE A 4 11.19 -12.77 5.79
N TYR A 5 10.33 -12.00 6.45
CA TYR A 5 9.70 -10.81 5.86
C TYR A 5 10.50 -9.53 6.07
N LEU A 6 11.52 -9.56 6.95
CA LEU A 6 12.38 -8.40 7.18
C LEU A 6 13.59 -8.43 6.27
N GLU A 7 13.76 -7.42 5.41
CA GLU A 7 15.02 -7.26 4.69
C GLU A 7 16.16 -6.83 5.64
N THR A 8 17.40 -7.17 5.30
CA THR A 8 18.59 -6.82 6.10
C THR A 8 18.71 -5.32 6.44
N PRO A 9 18.38 -4.37 5.54
CA PRO A 9 18.38 -2.95 5.88
C PRO A 9 17.36 -2.57 6.97
N ILE A 10 16.25 -3.30 7.11
CA ILE A 10 15.25 -3.07 8.16
C ILE A 10 15.80 -3.59 9.49
N ILE A 11 16.30 -4.82 9.51
CA ILE A 11 16.94 -5.42 10.70
C ILE A 11 18.08 -4.53 11.20
N ASN A 12 18.93 -4.05 10.30
CA ASN A 12 20.06 -3.18 10.68
C ASN A 12 19.61 -1.82 11.23
N ARG A 13 18.48 -1.26 10.77
CA ARG A 13 17.94 -0.03 11.34
C ARG A 13 17.37 -0.28 12.74
N PHE A 14 16.64 -1.37 12.91
CA PHE A 14 16.09 -1.77 14.21
C PHE A 14 17.21 -2.06 15.22
N ALA A 15 18.27 -2.77 14.80
CA ALA A 15 19.48 -2.99 15.58
C ALA A 15 20.11 -1.66 16.06
N LYS A 16 20.30 -0.71 15.14
CA LYS A 16 20.89 0.61 15.47
C LYS A 16 20.04 1.41 16.44
N LEU A 17 18.71 1.35 16.32
CA LEU A 17 17.78 1.98 17.26
C LEU A 17 18.02 1.51 18.70
N HIS A 18 18.41 0.25 18.87
CA HIS A 18 18.71 -0.36 20.17
C HIS A 18 20.22 -0.48 20.48
N GLY A 19 21.06 0.32 19.81
CA GLY A 19 22.50 0.39 20.11
C GLY A 19 23.33 -0.80 19.62
N VAL A 20 22.78 -1.68 18.80
CA VAL A 20 23.48 -2.83 18.21
C VAL A 20 24.28 -2.40 16.96
N THR A 21 25.54 -2.81 16.90
CA THR A 21 26.46 -2.48 15.79
C THR A 21 26.31 -3.47 14.64
N THR A 22 26.22 -2.99 13.39
CA THR A 22 25.86 -3.85 12.23
C THR A 22 26.97 -3.99 11.16
N GLY A 23 28.06 -3.20 11.24
CA GLY A 23 28.93 -2.95 10.08
C GLY A 23 29.72 -4.13 9.51
N ARG A 24 29.94 -5.20 10.28
CA ARG A 24 30.70 -6.41 9.86
C ARG A 24 30.00 -7.73 10.21
N LYS A 25 28.77 -7.65 10.72
CA LYS A 25 28.04 -8.80 11.24
C LYS A 25 27.16 -9.39 10.16
N THR A 26 26.98 -10.71 10.20
CA THR A 26 25.97 -11.37 9.37
C THR A 26 24.57 -10.97 9.87
N ARG A 27 23.55 -11.25 9.05
CA ARG A 27 22.16 -11.00 9.42
C ARG A 27 21.82 -11.77 10.69
N GLU A 28 22.29 -13.00 10.78
CA GLU A 28 22.07 -13.95 11.88
C GLU A 28 22.74 -13.43 13.16
N ASP A 29 23.99 -12.97 13.08
CA ASP A 29 24.70 -12.37 14.23
C ASP A 29 23.96 -11.15 14.79
N VAL A 30 23.43 -10.29 13.90
CA VAL A 30 22.67 -9.10 14.32
C VAL A 30 21.38 -9.52 15.03
N ILE A 31 20.67 -10.52 14.50
CA ILE A 31 19.45 -11.06 15.11
C ILE A 31 19.75 -11.64 16.51
N GLU A 32 20.81 -12.43 16.65
CA GLU A 32 21.19 -13.00 17.95
C GLU A 32 21.53 -11.91 18.97
N GLU A 33 22.17 -10.81 18.55
CA GLU A 33 22.43 -9.69 19.45
C GLU A 33 21.15 -8.96 19.86
N ILE A 34 20.19 -8.79 18.95
CA ILE A 34 18.86 -8.27 19.26
C ILE A 34 18.16 -9.17 20.31
N HIS A 35 18.28 -10.50 20.17
CA HIS A 35 17.74 -11.45 21.15
C HIS A 35 18.42 -11.32 22.51
N LYS A 36 19.76 -11.20 22.54
CA LYS A 36 20.54 -11.05 23.78
C LYS A 36 20.16 -9.80 24.57
N ILE A 37 19.73 -8.73 23.90
CA ILE A 37 19.24 -7.51 24.57
C ILE A 37 17.73 -7.53 24.89
N GLY A 38 17.06 -8.68 24.72
CA GLY A 38 15.67 -8.88 25.10
C GLY A 38 14.64 -8.28 24.13
N LYS A 39 15.03 -7.99 22.88
CA LYS A 39 14.20 -7.32 21.87
C LYS A 39 13.55 -8.27 20.85
N GLU A 40 13.51 -9.57 21.17
CA GLU A 40 12.93 -10.61 20.31
C GLU A 40 11.46 -10.35 19.96
N LYS A 41 10.62 -10.04 20.95
CA LYS A 41 9.18 -9.80 20.72
C LYS A 41 8.90 -8.59 19.81
N GLU A 42 9.69 -7.53 19.94
CA GLU A 42 9.58 -6.35 19.08
C GLU A 42 10.01 -6.66 17.65
N LEU A 43 11.06 -7.49 17.48
CA LEU A 43 11.49 -7.97 16.18
C LEU A 43 10.47 -8.92 15.54
N GLU A 44 9.84 -9.80 16.32
CA GLU A 44 8.72 -10.65 15.88
C GLU A 44 7.52 -9.82 15.44
N PHE A 45 7.14 -8.81 16.23
CA PHE A 45 6.09 -7.88 15.87
C PHE A 45 6.41 -7.18 14.55
N LEU A 46 7.62 -6.61 14.41
CA LEU A 46 8.05 -5.95 13.18
C LEU A 46 8.00 -6.91 11.98
N ASN A 47 8.42 -8.17 12.15
CA ASN A 47 8.33 -9.18 11.09
C ASN A 47 6.89 -9.45 10.65
N LYS A 48 5.94 -9.49 11.59
CA LYS A 48 4.50 -9.60 11.25
C LYS A 48 4.01 -8.37 10.49
N GLN A 49 4.44 -7.17 10.89
CA GLN A 49 4.09 -5.93 10.20
C GLN A 49 4.56 -5.91 8.72
N TYR A 50 5.64 -6.61 8.39
CA TYR A 50 6.14 -6.74 7.02
C TYR A 50 5.58 -7.93 6.23
N GLN A 51 4.79 -8.81 6.85
CA GLN A 51 4.25 -10.01 6.20
C GLN A 51 3.41 -9.67 4.95
N PHE A 52 2.67 -8.56 4.99
CA PHE A 52 1.81 -8.11 3.90
C PHE A 52 2.32 -6.81 3.25
N SER A 53 3.63 -6.54 3.34
CA SER A 53 4.23 -5.31 2.83
C SER A 53 3.95 -5.10 1.35
N SER A 54 3.81 -3.83 0.95
CA SER A 54 3.66 -3.47 -0.46
C SER A 54 4.04 -2.02 -0.72
N LYS A 55 4.22 -1.70 -1.99
CA LYS A 55 4.41 -0.33 -2.49
C LYS A 55 3.10 0.31 -2.93
N HIS A 56 2.04 -0.46 -3.04
CA HIS A 56 0.81 -0.02 -3.68
C HIS A 56 -0.35 -0.14 -2.72
N ILE A 57 -1.27 0.83 -2.78
CA ILE A 57 -2.55 0.76 -2.13
C ILE A 57 -3.61 1.33 -3.07
N SER A 58 -4.71 0.60 -3.22
CA SER A 58 -5.91 1.05 -3.91
C SER A 58 -7.10 0.39 -3.24
N LEU A 59 -8.10 1.16 -2.87
CA LEU A 59 -9.27 0.64 -2.16
C LEU A 59 -10.45 0.65 -3.10
N TRP A 60 -11.22 -0.43 -3.10
CA TRP A 60 -12.28 -0.66 -4.06
C TRP A 60 -13.54 -1.06 -3.32
N LYS A 61 -14.64 -0.35 -3.56
CA LYS A 61 -15.96 -0.63 -2.99
C LYS A 61 -16.88 -1.21 -4.07
N PHE A 62 -17.81 -2.05 -3.63
CA PHE A 62 -18.91 -2.51 -4.49
C PHE A 62 -20.17 -1.67 -4.21
N PRO A 63 -20.94 -1.29 -5.24
CA PRO A 63 -22.16 -0.50 -5.07
C PRO A 63 -23.16 -1.11 -4.07
N ASP A 64 -23.33 -2.42 -4.12
CA ASP A 64 -24.33 -3.15 -3.31
C ASP A 64 -23.73 -3.76 -2.04
N GLY A 65 -22.47 -3.46 -1.72
CA GLY A 65 -21.74 -4.08 -0.62
C GLY A 65 -21.39 -5.56 -0.88
N PHE A 66 -21.04 -6.28 0.19
CA PHE A 66 -20.77 -7.71 0.15
C PHE A 66 -22.06 -8.54 0.33
N PRO A 67 -22.16 -9.73 -0.27
CA PRO A 67 -23.35 -10.57 -0.13
C PRO A 67 -23.63 -10.94 1.33
N ASP A 68 -24.91 -11.03 1.72
CA ASP A 68 -25.30 -11.33 3.12
C ASP A 68 -24.68 -12.63 3.66
N LYS A 69 -24.47 -13.62 2.80
CA LYS A 69 -23.84 -14.91 3.16
C LYS A 69 -22.35 -14.80 3.46
N LEU A 70 -21.71 -13.71 3.04
CA LEU A 70 -20.28 -13.43 3.17
C LEU A 70 -20.08 -12.01 3.72
N ARG A 71 -20.96 -11.58 4.62
CA ARG A 71 -20.97 -10.21 5.11
C ARG A 71 -19.93 -9.96 6.19
N THR A 72 -19.43 -11.03 6.80
CA THR A 72 -18.42 -11.00 7.87
C THR A 72 -17.18 -11.78 7.47
N ALA A 73 -16.04 -11.43 8.09
CA ALA A 73 -14.77 -12.12 7.88
C ALA A 73 -14.90 -13.63 8.15
N GLN A 74 -15.57 -14.02 9.24
CA GLN A 74 -15.77 -15.43 9.60
C GLN A 74 -16.59 -16.16 8.53
N GLN A 75 -17.72 -15.60 8.09
CA GLN A 75 -18.55 -16.20 7.04
C GLN A 75 -17.78 -16.38 5.72
N PHE A 76 -16.92 -15.42 5.38
CA PHE A 76 -16.06 -15.52 4.21
C PHE A 76 -15.07 -16.68 4.32
N ILE A 77 -14.36 -16.79 5.45
CA ILE A 77 -13.42 -17.89 5.71
C ILE A 77 -14.14 -19.25 5.68
N ASP A 78 -15.28 -19.36 6.37
CA ASP A 78 -16.06 -20.60 6.42
C ASP A 78 -16.49 -21.04 5.02
N SER A 79 -16.95 -20.11 4.19
CA SER A 79 -17.29 -20.37 2.77
C SER A 79 -16.08 -20.85 1.95
N LEU A 80 -14.88 -20.30 2.14
CA LEU A 80 -13.68 -20.77 1.45
C LEU A 80 -13.34 -22.21 1.83
N VAL A 81 -13.49 -22.57 3.11
CA VAL A 81 -13.27 -23.93 3.63
C VAL A 81 -14.33 -24.90 3.10
N GLU A 82 -15.62 -24.53 3.16
CA GLU A 82 -16.73 -25.34 2.66
C GLU A 82 -16.61 -25.64 1.15
N ARG A 83 -16.09 -24.67 0.39
CA ARG A 83 -15.83 -24.81 -1.05
C ARG A 83 -14.53 -25.55 -1.38
N GLY A 84 -13.74 -25.92 -0.38
CA GLY A 84 -12.44 -26.59 -0.55
C GLY A 84 -11.39 -25.73 -1.23
N ILE A 85 -11.51 -24.39 -1.15
CA ILE A 85 -10.52 -23.46 -1.69
C ILE A 85 -9.29 -23.41 -0.77
N ILE A 86 -9.51 -23.53 0.54
CA ILE A 86 -8.50 -23.65 1.58
C ILE A 86 -8.89 -24.76 2.56
N GLY A 87 -7.93 -25.36 3.25
CA GLY A 87 -8.14 -26.22 4.41
C GLY A 87 -8.31 -25.41 5.70
N LYS A 88 -8.80 -26.07 6.77
CA LYS A 88 -8.88 -25.43 8.10
C LYS A 88 -7.51 -25.12 8.69
N ASP A 89 -6.54 -25.99 8.42
CA ASP A 89 -5.16 -25.85 8.92
C ASP A 89 -4.34 -24.81 8.11
N ASP A 90 -4.88 -24.33 6.99
CA ASP A 90 -4.28 -23.29 6.16
C ASP A 90 -4.52 -21.87 6.73
N ILE A 91 -5.40 -21.73 7.72
CA ILE A 91 -5.68 -20.43 8.34
C ILE A 91 -4.49 -20.02 9.22
N ASP A 92 -4.05 -18.77 9.07
CA ASP A 92 -2.88 -18.18 9.75
C ASP A 92 -1.53 -18.85 9.42
N THR A 93 -1.51 -19.71 8.40
CA THR A 93 -0.30 -20.37 7.90
C THR A 93 -0.06 -20.02 6.43
N ALA A 94 1.20 -20.08 6.01
CA ALA A 94 1.57 -19.95 4.61
C ALA A 94 1.89 -21.34 4.05
N TRP A 95 1.48 -21.59 2.80
CA TRP A 95 1.70 -22.86 2.11
C TRP A 95 2.14 -22.63 0.66
N GLU A 96 2.66 -23.68 0.02
CA GLU A 96 3.20 -23.63 -1.33
C GLU A 96 2.30 -24.39 -2.30
N PRO A 97 1.27 -23.76 -2.90
CA PRO A 97 0.46 -24.41 -3.91
C PRO A 97 1.27 -24.61 -5.21
N PRO A 98 0.90 -25.56 -6.08
CA PRO A 98 1.51 -25.71 -7.39
C PRO A 98 1.42 -24.41 -8.19
N LEU A 99 2.54 -23.95 -8.75
CA LEU A 99 2.64 -22.64 -9.39
C LEU A 99 1.93 -22.61 -10.76
N LEU A 100 0.81 -21.89 -10.86
CA LEU A 100 0.03 -21.74 -12.10
C LEU A 100 0.07 -20.31 -12.67
N ASN A 101 -0.29 -20.16 -13.95
CA ASN A 101 -0.44 -18.85 -14.63
C ASN A 101 -1.70 -18.07 -14.19
N ARG A 102 -2.35 -18.48 -13.10
CA ARG A 102 -3.55 -17.84 -12.54
C ARG A 102 -3.34 -17.57 -11.06
N PRO A 103 -4.02 -16.56 -10.49
CA PRO A 103 -3.99 -16.30 -9.05
C PRO A 103 -4.40 -17.52 -8.22
N GLN A 104 -3.63 -17.82 -7.17
CA GLN A 104 -3.93 -18.86 -6.17
C GLN A 104 -3.64 -18.31 -4.78
N ILE A 105 -4.44 -18.69 -3.78
CA ILE A 105 -4.16 -18.33 -2.38
C ILE A 105 -2.99 -19.19 -1.89
N CYS A 106 -2.04 -18.57 -1.19
CA CYS A 106 -0.92 -19.24 -0.54
C CYS A 106 -0.70 -18.82 0.93
N ALA A 107 -1.46 -17.85 1.42
CA ALA A 107 -1.59 -17.55 2.84
C ALA A 107 -2.91 -16.81 3.07
N ILE A 108 -3.55 -17.06 4.21
CA ILE A 108 -4.72 -16.31 4.65
C ILE A 108 -4.65 -16.07 6.15
N ASN A 109 -4.94 -14.85 6.60
CA ASN A 109 -4.94 -14.49 8.01
C ASN A 109 -6.16 -13.62 8.33
N MET A 110 -6.82 -13.88 9.45
CA MET A 110 -7.96 -13.09 9.91
C MET A 110 -7.57 -12.28 11.15
N VAL A 111 -7.64 -10.96 11.05
CA VAL A 111 -7.39 -10.04 12.17
C VAL A 111 -8.61 -9.14 12.34
N GLY A 112 -9.42 -9.42 13.36
CA GLY A 112 -10.67 -8.71 13.59
C GLY A 112 -11.64 -8.85 12.41
N GLU A 113 -12.02 -7.73 11.81
CA GLU A 113 -12.92 -7.69 10.64
C GLU A 113 -12.17 -7.70 9.30
N ASN A 114 -10.85 -7.87 9.32
CA ASN A 114 -10.01 -7.85 8.12
C ASN A 114 -9.50 -9.25 7.80
N VAL A 115 -9.56 -9.61 6.52
CA VAL A 115 -8.99 -10.85 6.00
C VAL A 115 -7.85 -10.52 5.04
N PHE A 116 -6.64 -10.89 5.43
CA PHE A 116 -5.43 -10.73 4.65
C PHE A 116 -5.20 -11.98 3.80
N ILE A 117 -4.99 -11.79 2.50
CA ILE A 117 -4.80 -12.87 1.54
C ILE A 117 -3.50 -12.62 0.79
N THR A 118 -2.57 -13.57 0.86
CA THR A 118 -1.42 -13.61 -0.05
C THR A 118 -1.74 -14.52 -1.21
N VAL A 119 -1.57 -13.97 -2.41
CA VAL A 119 -1.82 -14.64 -3.67
C VAL A 119 -0.50 -14.89 -4.38
N VAL A 120 -0.31 -16.11 -4.88
CA VAL A 120 0.82 -16.49 -5.73
C VAL A 120 0.36 -16.75 -7.16
N GLU A 121 1.20 -16.35 -8.12
CA GLU A 121 1.04 -16.70 -9.52
C GLU A 121 2.40 -16.86 -10.20
N LYS A 122 2.41 -17.60 -11.31
CA LYS A 122 3.58 -17.76 -12.17
C LYS A 122 3.87 -16.47 -12.93
N ASN A 123 5.09 -15.98 -12.80
CA ASN A 123 5.61 -14.85 -13.56
C ASN A 123 6.76 -15.31 -14.45
N SER A 124 6.58 -15.16 -15.76
CA SER A 124 7.58 -15.50 -16.77
C SER A 124 8.22 -14.23 -17.33
N ARG A 125 9.53 -14.08 -17.14
CA ARG A 125 10.31 -12.98 -17.74
C ARG A 125 11.28 -13.51 -18.78
N LYS A 126 11.38 -12.82 -19.92
CA LYS A 126 12.40 -13.12 -20.92
C LYS A 126 13.70 -12.43 -20.53
N VAL A 127 14.75 -13.21 -20.33
CA VAL A 127 16.11 -12.73 -20.02
C VAL A 127 16.98 -12.93 -21.24
N LYS A 128 17.74 -11.90 -21.62
CA LYS A 128 18.73 -12.00 -22.69
C LYS A 128 19.96 -12.73 -22.15
N GLU A 129 20.30 -13.84 -22.78
CA GLU A 129 21.54 -14.57 -22.58
C GLU A 129 22.41 -14.47 -23.85
N ALA A 130 23.65 -14.97 -23.78
CA ALA A 130 24.64 -14.85 -24.86
C ALA A 130 24.15 -15.35 -26.23
N TYR A 131 23.22 -16.31 -26.26
CA TYR A 131 22.72 -16.94 -27.48
C TYR A 131 21.22 -16.72 -27.75
N GLY A 132 20.52 -15.85 -27.00
CA GLY A 132 19.10 -15.58 -27.27
C GLY A 132 18.30 -15.11 -26.05
N LEU A 133 16.98 -15.27 -26.12
CA LEU A 133 16.07 -14.98 -25.02
C LEU A 133 15.67 -16.29 -24.33
N LYS A 134 15.92 -16.40 -23.03
CA LYS A 134 15.44 -17.50 -22.18
C LYS A 134 14.27 -17.04 -21.34
N SER A 135 13.25 -17.89 -21.20
CA SER A 135 12.16 -17.65 -20.24
C SER A 135 12.60 -18.10 -18.85
N LEU A 136 12.65 -17.18 -17.90
CA LEU A 136 12.83 -17.48 -16.49
C LEU A 136 11.47 -17.37 -15.80
N GLU A 137 11.09 -18.44 -15.12
CA GLU A 137 9.84 -18.53 -14.37
C GLU A 137 10.11 -18.29 -12.89
N SER A 138 9.22 -17.57 -12.24
CA SER A 138 9.33 -17.20 -10.82
C SER A 138 7.95 -17.11 -10.21
N ALA A 139 7.85 -17.30 -8.90
CA ALA A 139 6.64 -16.99 -8.15
C ALA A 139 6.53 -15.47 -7.98
N LYS A 140 5.36 -14.91 -8.28
CA LYS A 140 5.01 -13.54 -7.95
C LYS A 140 3.95 -13.57 -6.86
N LEU A 141 4.29 -12.98 -5.72
CA LEU A 141 3.39 -12.80 -4.59
C LEU A 141 2.66 -11.46 -4.70
N THR A 142 1.43 -11.41 -4.22
CA THR A 142 0.63 -10.19 -4.15
C THR A 142 -0.31 -10.27 -2.97
N SER A 143 -0.33 -9.24 -2.14
CA SER A 143 -1.20 -9.16 -0.97
C SER A 143 -2.49 -8.44 -1.30
N LEU A 144 -3.58 -8.89 -0.70
CA LEU A 144 -4.92 -8.29 -0.78
C LEU A 144 -5.49 -8.28 0.64
N VAL A 145 -6.29 -7.28 0.98
CA VAL A 145 -7.04 -7.24 2.25
C VAL A 145 -8.51 -7.02 1.93
N ILE A 146 -9.38 -7.79 2.57
CA ILE A 146 -10.83 -7.62 2.50
C ILE A 146 -11.29 -7.12 3.87
N HIS A 147 -11.91 -5.95 3.90
CA HIS A 147 -12.41 -5.33 5.12
C HIS A 147 -13.92 -5.58 5.20
N PHE A 148 -14.37 -6.22 6.27
CA PHE A 148 -15.78 -6.59 6.49
C PHE A 148 -16.51 -5.67 7.48
N GLY A 149 -15.85 -4.63 7.99
CA GLY A 149 -16.41 -3.71 8.98
C GLY A 149 -17.50 -2.79 8.45
N THR A 150 -17.65 -1.62 9.08
CA THR A 150 -18.66 -0.62 8.68
C THR A 150 -18.55 -0.25 7.21
N ASP A 151 -17.31 -0.13 6.72
CA ASP A 151 -17.00 0.09 5.31
C ASP A 151 -16.47 -1.19 4.66
N GLN A 152 -17.34 -1.87 3.91
CA GLN A 152 -16.97 -3.08 3.17
C GLN A 152 -16.21 -2.72 1.89
N LEU A 153 -14.97 -3.18 1.78
CA LEU A 153 -14.09 -2.89 0.64
C LEU A 153 -12.93 -3.87 0.49
N ILE A 154 -12.30 -3.80 -0.68
CA ILE A 154 -11.08 -4.53 -1.00
C ILE A 154 -9.92 -3.55 -1.07
N GLN A 155 -8.88 -3.78 -0.28
CA GLN A 155 -7.59 -3.13 -0.41
C GLN A 155 -6.68 -3.97 -1.31
N HIS A 156 -6.43 -3.47 -2.51
CA HIS A 156 -5.47 -4.03 -3.45
C HIS A 156 -4.06 -3.54 -3.13
N ARG A 157 -3.12 -4.46 -2.84
CA ARG A 157 -1.71 -4.13 -2.63
C ARG A 157 -0.84 -4.45 -3.83
N CYS A 158 -1.31 -4.04 -5.00
CA CYS A 158 -0.65 -4.31 -6.29
C CYS A 158 -0.67 -3.07 -7.18
N ALA A 159 0.18 -3.06 -8.21
CA ALA A 159 0.14 -1.98 -9.20
C ALA A 159 -1.25 -1.90 -9.86
N PHE A 160 -1.71 -0.68 -10.14
CA PHE A 160 -3.05 -0.41 -10.69
C PHE A 160 -3.37 -1.21 -11.96
N SER A 161 -2.39 -1.53 -12.80
CA SER A 161 -2.58 -2.36 -14.00
C SER A 161 -3.04 -3.79 -13.69
N TYR A 162 -2.83 -4.28 -12.47
CA TYR A 162 -3.24 -5.62 -12.05
C TYR A 162 -4.52 -5.63 -11.21
N THR A 163 -5.06 -4.48 -10.79
CA THR A 163 -6.23 -4.43 -9.91
C THR A 163 -7.39 -5.19 -10.51
N LYS A 164 -7.77 -4.91 -11.78
CA LYS A 164 -8.85 -5.62 -12.49
C LYS A 164 -8.75 -7.15 -12.42
N LYS A 165 -7.53 -7.71 -12.58
CA LYS A 165 -7.29 -9.15 -12.50
C LYS A 165 -7.57 -9.67 -11.09
N TYR A 166 -7.02 -9.01 -10.07
CA TYR A 166 -7.24 -9.42 -8.69
C TYR A 166 -8.65 -9.13 -8.20
N THR A 167 -9.30 -8.10 -8.70
CA THR A 167 -10.72 -7.82 -8.47
C THR A 167 -11.58 -8.95 -9.02
N SER A 168 -11.31 -9.42 -10.24
CA SER A 168 -12.01 -10.59 -10.80
C SER A 168 -11.82 -11.82 -9.91
N PHE A 169 -10.58 -12.07 -9.46
CA PHE A 169 -10.29 -13.16 -8.54
C PHE A 169 -11.06 -13.04 -7.22
N ILE A 170 -11.09 -11.85 -6.60
CA ILE A 170 -11.86 -11.64 -5.36
C ILE A 170 -13.36 -11.74 -5.60
N LYS A 171 -13.91 -11.27 -6.72
CA LYS A 171 -15.33 -11.46 -7.06
C LYS A 171 -15.72 -12.94 -7.02
N ASP A 172 -14.88 -13.80 -7.60
CA ASP A 172 -15.10 -15.26 -7.59
C ASP A 172 -15.03 -15.85 -6.17
N LEU A 173 -14.13 -15.36 -5.32
CA LEU A 173 -14.06 -15.76 -3.91
C LEU A 173 -15.30 -15.30 -3.13
N MET A 174 -15.74 -14.07 -3.38
CA MET A 174 -16.87 -13.40 -2.72
C MET A 174 -18.23 -13.75 -3.32
N LEU A 175 -18.30 -14.67 -4.29
CA LEU A 175 -19.55 -15.05 -4.98
C LEU A 175 -20.32 -13.84 -5.55
N LEU A 176 -19.60 -12.80 -5.94
CA LEU A 176 -20.17 -11.60 -6.54
C LEU A 176 -20.40 -11.83 -8.03
N SER A 177 -21.48 -11.27 -8.57
CA SER A 177 -21.73 -11.30 -10.02
C SER A 177 -20.60 -10.61 -10.77
N SER A 178 -20.25 -11.15 -11.95
CA SER A 178 -19.27 -10.53 -12.86
C SER A 178 -19.62 -9.09 -13.21
N ASP A 179 -20.92 -8.79 -13.29
CA ASP A 179 -21.46 -7.54 -13.83
C ASP A 179 -21.41 -6.37 -12.83
N ILE A 180 -21.17 -6.65 -11.54
CA ILE A 180 -21.05 -5.60 -10.52
C ILE A 180 -19.69 -4.95 -10.66
N GLU A 181 -19.61 -3.75 -11.23
CA GLU A 181 -18.35 -3.02 -11.36
C GLU A 181 -18.01 -2.29 -10.05
N PRO A 182 -16.90 -2.65 -9.39
CA PRO A 182 -16.41 -1.89 -8.25
C PRO A 182 -15.81 -0.56 -8.68
N TYR A 183 -15.77 0.38 -7.74
CA TYR A 183 -15.20 1.71 -7.95
C TYR A 183 -14.09 1.98 -6.93
N THR A 184 -13.11 2.81 -7.32
CA THR A 184 -12.03 3.23 -6.43
C THR A 184 -12.58 4.12 -5.31
N PHE A 185 -12.08 3.89 -4.11
CA PHE A 185 -12.40 4.59 -2.87
C PHE A 185 -11.09 5.07 -2.20
N PRO A 186 -11.07 6.23 -1.52
CA PRO A 186 -11.93 7.38 -1.83
C PRO A 186 -11.68 7.87 -3.27
N LYS A 187 -12.58 8.71 -3.79
CA LYS A 187 -12.34 9.33 -5.09
C LYS A 187 -11.18 10.30 -4.93
N THR A 188 -10.05 10.08 -5.60
CA THR A 188 -8.86 10.93 -5.45
C THR A 188 -9.08 12.32 -6.08
N THR A 189 -9.78 13.21 -5.38
CA THR A 189 -9.85 14.63 -5.75
C THR A 189 -8.65 15.37 -5.18
N LYS A 190 -8.36 16.57 -5.69
CA LYS A 190 -7.32 17.45 -5.12
C LYS A 190 -7.61 17.78 -3.66
N ARG A 191 -8.89 17.93 -3.31
CA ARG A 191 -9.34 18.19 -1.94
C ARG A 191 -9.06 17.00 -1.04
N THR A 192 -9.51 15.80 -1.40
CA THR A 192 -9.28 14.57 -0.63
C THR A 192 -7.79 14.33 -0.42
N ALA A 193 -6.99 14.45 -1.48
CA ALA A 193 -5.55 14.27 -1.42
C ALA A 193 -4.85 15.27 -0.51
N LYS A 194 -5.20 16.56 -0.59
CA LYS A 194 -4.68 17.58 0.31
C LYS A 194 -5.04 17.25 1.75
N ARG A 195 -6.27 16.83 2.00
CA ARG A 195 -6.74 16.48 3.33
C ARG A 195 -6.01 15.25 3.89
N ILE A 196 -5.78 14.23 3.07
CA ILE A 196 -4.97 13.06 3.45
C ILE A 196 -3.56 13.50 3.83
N CYS A 197 -2.92 14.37 3.03
CA CYS A 197 -1.59 14.90 3.37
C CYS A 197 -1.59 15.65 4.70
N GLU A 198 -2.62 16.45 4.99
CA GLU A 198 -2.76 17.13 6.29
C GLU A 198 -2.92 16.13 7.44
N LEU A 199 -3.81 15.14 7.30
CA LEU A 199 -4.08 14.11 8.30
C LEU A 199 -2.82 13.28 8.60
N VAL A 200 -2.07 12.89 7.57
CA VAL A 200 -0.81 12.16 7.76
C VAL A 200 0.38 13.06 8.11
N SER A 201 0.17 14.38 8.25
CA SER A 201 1.23 15.38 8.46
C SER A 201 2.36 15.30 7.42
N ALA A 202 2.00 15.08 6.16
CA ALA A 202 2.93 14.96 5.05
C ALA A 202 3.21 16.31 4.38
N GLY A 203 4.50 16.64 4.22
CA GLY A 203 4.94 17.76 3.40
C GLY A 203 5.02 17.38 1.92
N VAL A 204 4.72 18.32 1.03
CA VAL A 204 4.87 18.12 -0.43
C VAL A 204 6.32 18.37 -0.81
N ILE A 205 6.99 17.34 -1.35
CA ILE A 205 8.41 17.41 -1.74
C ILE A 205 8.62 17.47 -3.26
N SER A 206 7.60 17.13 -4.04
CA SER A 206 7.63 17.29 -5.50
C SER A 206 6.21 17.53 -6.04
N ARG A 207 6.10 18.42 -7.03
CA ARG A 207 4.83 18.76 -7.69
C ARG A 207 5.04 18.80 -9.20
N ASP A 208 4.23 18.03 -9.94
CA ASP A 208 4.20 18.05 -11.40
C ASP A 208 3.00 18.85 -11.90
N ILE A 209 3.28 19.99 -12.51
CA ILE A 209 2.31 20.96 -13.03
C ILE A 209 2.15 20.75 -14.53
N ASP A 210 0.92 20.48 -14.95
CA ASP A 210 0.56 20.30 -16.36
C ASP A 210 0.34 21.67 -17.01
N THR A 211 1.14 22.00 -18.04
CA THR A 211 1.00 23.29 -18.72
C THR A 211 0.08 23.18 -19.95
N PRO A 212 -0.83 24.14 -20.20
CA PRO A 212 -1.65 24.13 -21.40
C PRO A 212 -0.78 24.43 -22.63
N SER A 213 -0.59 23.42 -23.49
CA SER A 213 0.03 23.46 -24.84
C SER A 213 1.58 23.53 -24.94
N SER A 214 2.12 22.69 -25.84
CA SER A 214 3.50 22.59 -26.38
C SER A 214 4.72 22.50 -25.43
N ILE A 215 4.62 22.89 -24.16
CA ILE A 215 5.76 23.02 -23.24
C ILE A 215 5.92 21.77 -22.32
N GLY A 216 4.95 20.86 -22.30
CA GLY A 216 5.01 19.64 -21.47
C GLY A 216 4.59 19.92 -20.03
N SER A 217 5.37 19.45 -19.05
CA SER A 217 5.10 19.66 -17.62
C SER A 217 6.27 20.32 -16.90
N ILE A 218 5.97 21.05 -15.82
CA ILE A 218 6.96 21.68 -14.94
C ILE A 218 6.97 20.89 -13.64
N THR A 219 8.13 20.34 -13.27
CA THR A 219 8.31 19.67 -11.99
C THR A 219 9.09 20.54 -11.02
N LEU A 220 8.46 20.91 -9.91
CA LEU A 220 9.10 21.57 -8.78
C LEU A 220 9.54 20.51 -7.77
N ASN A 221 10.78 20.59 -7.30
CA ASN A 221 11.33 19.67 -6.30
C ASN A 221 11.83 20.46 -5.10
N SER A 222 11.55 19.95 -3.90
CA SER A 222 12.01 20.55 -2.66
C SER A 222 13.47 20.18 -2.40
N ALA A 223 14.16 21.06 -1.67
CA ALA A 223 15.34 20.63 -0.91
C ALA A 223 14.94 19.62 0.18
N GLU A 224 15.90 18.86 0.70
CA GLU A 224 15.63 17.90 1.77
C GLU A 224 15.09 18.61 3.02
N GLY A 225 13.92 18.16 3.51
CA GLY A 225 13.28 18.71 4.70
C GLY A 225 12.37 19.92 4.45
N THR A 226 12.24 20.37 3.19
CA THR A 226 11.39 21.52 2.83
C THR A 226 10.04 21.06 2.30
N ASP A 227 8.95 21.66 2.79
CA ASP A 227 7.61 21.52 2.19
C ASP A 227 7.38 22.62 1.15
N LEU A 228 7.06 22.23 -0.08
CA LEU A 228 6.74 23.13 -1.19
C LEU A 228 5.50 23.98 -0.92
N ASN A 229 4.58 23.55 -0.04
CA ASN A 229 3.38 24.33 0.30
C ASN A 229 3.69 25.56 1.16
N SER A 230 4.69 25.45 2.04
CA SER A 230 5.08 26.53 2.94
C SER A 230 6.28 27.34 2.45
N ASN A 231 6.98 26.88 1.42
CA ASN A 231 8.19 27.53 0.91
C ASN A 231 7.88 28.83 0.12
N GLU A 232 8.45 29.96 0.55
CA GLU A 232 8.23 31.26 -0.08
C GLU A 232 8.79 31.37 -1.50
N GLU A 233 9.92 30.71 -1.81
CA GLU A 233 10.51 30.73 -3.15
C GLU A 233 9.62 29.98 -4.15
N CYS A 234 9.07 28.83 -3.71
CA CYS A 234 8.09 28.05 -4.47
C CYS A 234 6.86 28.91 -4.79
N LYS A 235 6.33 29.64 -3.79
CA LYS A 235 5.21 30.57 -3.99
C LYS A 235 5.53 31.65 -5.02
N ARG A 236 6.70 32.29 -4.92
CA ARG A 236 7.14 33.30 -5.89
C ARG A 236 7.22 32.73 -7.31
N VAL A 237 7.71 31.50 -7.47
CA VAL A 237 7.77 30.82 -8.77
C VAL A 237 6.36 30.52 -9.29
N THR A 238 5.47 29.98 -8.46
CA THR A 238 4.09 29.68 -8.89
C THR A 238 3.30 30.94 -9.23
N ASP A 239 3.49 32.03 -8.48
CA ASP A 239 2.84 33.31 -8.73
C ASP A 239 3.31 33.90 -10.07
N ALA A 240 4.61 33.88 -10.34
CA ALA A 240 5.18 34.33 -11.61
C ALA A 240 4.68 33.51 -12.82
N LEU A 241 4.49 32.19 -12.65
CA LEU A 241 3.92 31.33 -13.69
C LEU A 241 2.44 31.67 -13.96
N ASN A 242 1.66 31.89 -12.90
CA ASN A 242 0.26 32.32 -13.03
C ASN A 242 0.14 33.69 -13.71
N GLU A 243 1.00 34.64 -13.36
CA GLU A 243 1.07 35.95 -14.02
C GLU A 243 1.43 35.84 -15.51
N ALA A 244 2.25 34.86 -15.88
CA ALA A 244 2.59 34.55 -17.27
C ALA A 244 1.48 33.80 -18.03
N GLY A 245 0.32 33.54 -17.39
CA GLY A 245 -0.81 32.83 -17.99
C GLY A 245 -0.66 31.31 -18.02
N LEU A 246 0.28 30.74 -17.24
CA LEU A 246 0.45 29.30 -17.09
C LEU A 246 -0.21 28.85 -15.78
N PRO A 247 -1.39 28.18 -15.83
CA PRO A 247 -2.09 27.74 -14.64
C PRO A 247 -1.24 26.71 -13.87
N THR A 248 -0.97 27.01 -12.60
CA THR A 248 -0.20 26.15 -11.68
C THR A 248 -1.06 25.26 -10.80
N ASP A 249 -2.38 25.39 -10.90
CA ASP A 249 -3.35 24.60 -10.16
C ASP A 249 -3.61 23.23 -10.80
N ASN A 250 -3.26 23.04 -12.08
CA ASN A 250 -3.46 21.79 -12.80
C ASN A 250 -2.35 20.75 -12.54
N ASN A 251 -2.32 20.21 -11.31
CA ASN A 251 -1.33 19.20 -10.94
C ASN A 251 -1.69 17.81 -11.48
N ASN A 252 -0.73 17.15 -12.13
CA ASN A 252 -0.84 15.74 -12.54
C ASN A 252 -0.66 14.79 -11.36
N SER A 253 0.37 15.10 -10.57
CA SER A 253 0.80 14.29 -9.45
C SER A 253 1.62 15.10 -8.45
N GLU A 254 1.60 14.65 -7.21
CA GLU A 254 2.45 15.16 -6.15
C GLU A 254 3.17 14.01 -5.46
N THR A 255 4.38 14.27 -5.00
CA THR A 255 5.11 13.39 -4.08
C THR A 255 5.10 14.03 -2.70
N CYS A 256 4.60 13.30 -1.74
CA CYS A 256 4.47 13.73 -0.36
C CYS A 256 5.33 12.85 0.55
N MET A 257 5.73 13.40 1.68
CA MET A 257 6.60 12.72 2.63
C MET A 257 6.20 13.00 4.06
N PHE A 258 6.13 11.93 4.86
CA PHE A 258 5.93 12.01 6.31
C PHE A 258 6.88 11.07 7.02
N ILE A 259 7.00 11.24 8.33
CA ILE A 259 7.71 10.33 9.22
C ILE A 259 6.68 9.79 10.19
N SER A 260 6.58 8.46 10.27
CA SER A 260 5.73 7.80 11.26
C SER A 260 6.59 6.92 12.14
N GLU A 261 6.25 6.84 13.41
CA GLU A 261 6.88 5.96 14.37
C GLU A 261 5.89 4.87 14.78
N ASP A 262 6.33 3.62 14.73
CA ASP A 262 5.53 2.52 15.26
C ASP A 262 5.51 2.59 16.80
N PRO A 263 4.34 2.71 17.45
CA PRO A 263 4.25 2.90 18.89
C PRO A 263 4.70 1.67 19.69
N THR A 264 4.73 0.48 19.07
CA THR A 264 5.11 -0.77 19.73
C THR A 264 6.63 -0.92 19.82
N THR A 265 7.34 -0.55 18.75
CA THR A 265 8.79 -0.79 18.59
C THR A 265 9.64 0.49 18.65
N GLY A 266 9.02 1.67 18.55
CA GLY A 266 9.73 2.94 18.35
C GLY A 266 10.41 3.06 16.99
N PHE A 267 10.09 2.17 16.04
CA PHE A 267 10.73 2.13 14.74
C PHE A 267 10.16 3.22 13.82
N SER A 268 10.95 4.27 13.59
CA SER A 268 10.53 5.37 12.71
C SER A 268 10.83 5.09 11.23
N ILE A 269 9.84 5.34 10.37
CA ILE A 269 9.92 5.19 8.91
C ILE A 269 9.65 6.53 8.24
N LYS A 270 10.61 6.96 7.41
CA LYS A 270 10.44 8.05 6.45
C LYS A 270 9.72 7.52 5.23
N THR A 271 8.44 7.85 5.10
CA THR A 271 7.55 7.38 4.04
C THR A 271 7.43 8.42 2.96
N LYS A 272 7.68 8.02 1.71
CA LYS A 272 7.42 8.83 0.51
C LYS A 272 6.32 8.17 -0.30
N PHE A 273 5.31 8.94 -0.65
CA PHE A 273 4.18 8.45 -1.45
C PHE A 273 3.83 9.42 -2.56
N HIS A 274 3.35 8.86 -3.66
CA HIS A 274 2.96 9.52 -4.88
C HIS A 274 1.45 9.50 -5.00
N ILE A 275 0.88 10.67 -5.25
CA ILE A 275 -0.54 10.85 -5.54
C ILE A 275 -0.66 11.11 -7.03
N ASN A 276 -1.43 10.30 -7.76
CA ASN A 276 -1.76 10.58 -9.15
C ASN A 276 -3.22 11.01 -9.26
N TYR A 277 -3.46 12.31 -9.47
CA TYR A 277 -4.79 12.89 -9.53
C TYR A 277 -5.61 12.38 -10.72
N LYS A 278 -4.97 12.10 -11.86
CA LYS A 278 -5.64 11.62 -13.07
C LYS A 278 -6.09 10.16 -12.99
N ARG A 279 -5.31 9.32 -12.32
CA ARG A 279 -5.54 7.87 -12.25
C ARG A 279 -6.16 7.42 -10.92
N GLY A 280 -6.19 8.31 -9.93
CA GLY A 280 -6.79 8.05 -8.62
C GLY A 280 -6.15 6.89 -7.86
N PHE A 281 -4.83 6.87 -7.76
CA PHE A 281 -4.13 5.88 -6.94
C PHE A 281 -2.95 6.48 -6.18
N TYR A 282 -2.60 5.81 -5.09
CA TYR A 282 -1.47 6.13 -4.23
C TYR A 282 -0.39 5.06 -4.39
N LYS A 283 0.87 5.48 -4.38
CA LYS A 283 2.01 4.57 -4.48
C LYS A 283 3.14 5.02 -3.58
N PHE A 284 3.67 4.13 -2.77
CA PHE A 284 4.86 4.33 -1.98
C PHE A 284 6.14 4.07 -2.81
N ASP A 285 7.23 4.77 -2.48
CA ASP A 285 8.53 4.55 -3.12
C ASP A 285 9.14 3.18 -2.78
N LYS A 286 8.87 2.73 -1.55
CA LYS A 286 9.39 1.49 -0.97
C LYS A 286 8.25 0.69 -0.39
N GLU A 287 8.54 -0.57 -0.06
CA GLU A 287 7.56 -1.40 0.62
C GLU A 287 7.33 -0.89 2.03
N MET A 288 6.06 -0.72 2.35
CA MET A 288 5.61 -0.22 3.64
C MET A 288 5.04 -1.37 4.47
N PRO A 289 5.29 -1.37 5.80
CA PRO A 289 4.65 -2.31 6.73
C PRO A 289 3.19 -1.96 6.99
N GLU A 290 2.47 -2.87 7.65
CA GLU A 290 1.04 -2.75 7.96
C GLU A 290 0.68 -1.47 8.71
N PHE A 291 1.41 -1.11 9.77
CA PHE A 291 1.09 0.10 10.54
C PHE A 291 1.10 1.40 9.71
N ILE A 292 1.90 1.46 8.62
CA ILE A 292 1.88 2.58 7.68
C ILE A 292 0.63 2.53 6.82
N PHE A 293 0.20 1.34 6.39
CA PHE A 293 -1.06 1.18 5.67
C PHE A 293 -2.26 1.52 6.55
N ASP A 294 -2.29 1.08 7.81
CA ASP A 294 -3.36 1.40 8.77
C ASP A 294 -3.46 2.91 8.98
N TYR A 295 -2.33 3.58 9.25
CA TYR A 295 -2.29 5.04 9.39
C TYR A 295 -2.77 5.77 8.13
N PHE A 296 -2.35 5.30 6.96
CA PHE A 296 -2.77 5.89 5.68
C PHE A 296 -4.25 5.60 5.37
N TRP A 297 -4.73 4.42 5.74
CA TRP A 297 -6.11 3.98 5.59
C TRP A 297 -7.07 4.82 6.44
N GLU A 298 -6.71 5.08 7.70
CA GLU A 298 -7.48 5.95 8.60
C GLU A 298 -7.63 7.35 8.00
N ALA A 299 -6.52 7.92 7.50
CA ALA A 299 -6.54 9.22 6.83
C ALA A 299 -7.41 9.23 5.56
N LEU A 300 -7.39 8.16 4.76
CA LEU A 300 -8.22 8.01 3.56
C LEU A 300 -9.72 7.99 3.90
N THR A 301 -10.08 7.29 4.97
CA THR A 301 -11.48 7.14 5.40
C THR A 301 -12.03 8.44 5.97
N LEU A 302 -11.26 9.11 6.84
CA LEU A 302 -11.64 10.40 7.42
C LEU A 302 -11.78 11.49 6.36
N ALA A 303 -10.84 11.58 5.42
CA ALA A 303 -10.90 12.59 4.36
C ALA A 303 -12.15 12.47 3.47
N GLU A 304 -12.62 11.25 3.25
CA GLU A 304 -13.86 11.01 2.49
C GLU A 304 -15.11 11.34 3.29
N GLN A 305 -15.16 10.95 4.58
CA GLN A 305 -16.30 11.26 5.44
C GLN A 305 -16.55 12.78 5.50
N GLU A 306 -15.49 13.55 5.71
CA GLU A 306 -15.56 15.01 5.67
C GLU A 306 -16.03 15.54 4.31
N GLU A 307 -15.55 14.98 3.20
CA GLU A 307 -15.99 15.41 1.87
C GLU A 307 -17.47 15.08 1.60
N GLN A 308 -17.98 13.97 2.15
CA GLN A 308 -19.40 13.62 2.06
C GLN A 308 -20.27 14.51 2.94
N ASP A 309 -19.86 14.79 4.17
CA ASP A 309 -20.58 15.68 5.08
C ASP A 309 -20.67 17.10 4.50
N ASP A 310 -19.56 17.61 3.94
CA ASP A 310 -19.53 18.90 3.26
C ASP A 310 -20.51 18.96 2.06
N LEU A 311 -20.66 17.86 1.31
CA LEU A 311 -21.61 17.80 0.19
C LEU A 311 -23.06 17.79 0.67
N LEU A 312 -23.34 17.22 1.84
CA LEU A 312 -24.68 17.18 2.43
C LEU A 312 -25.08 18.51 3.08
N GLU A 313 -24.12 19.25 3.66
CA GLU A 313 -24.36 20.58 4.24
C GLU A 313 -24.57 21.70 3.20
N ASN A 314 -24.11 21.48 1.97
CA ASN A 314 -24.21 22.45 0.87
C ASN A 314 -25.39 22.18 -0.10
N VAL A 315 -26.33 21.32 0.26
CA VAL A 315 -27.59 21.01 -0.48
C VAL A 315 -28.80 21.54 0.31
#